data_AF-A0A679ILM4-F1
#
_entry.id   AF-A0A679ILM4-F1
#
_cell.length_a   1.000
_cell.length_b   1.000
_cell.length_c   1.000
_cell.angle_alpha   90.00
_cell.angle_beta   90.00
_cell.angle_gamma   90.00
#
_symmetry.space_group_name_H-M   'P 1'
#
loop_
_entity.id
_entity.type
_entity.pdbx_description
1 polymer ?
#
loop_
_entity_poly.entity_id
_entity_poly.type
_entity_poly.pdbx_seq_one_letter_code
_entity_poly.pdbx_strand_id
1 'polypeptide(L)'
;MKYYDITFHEVSGRAVIKRAVPSEQAPFAAWQDACVKITPEQLFLMVNETNVILERKFITRTDVAEVADPIDTNQKRKDEFTTIVNTLSNMGF
;
A
#
# COMPACT_ATOMS: atom_id res chain seq x y z
N MET A 1 4.47 14.36 -5.04
CA MET A 1 3.79 13.04 -5.16
C MET A 1 3.68 12.43 -3.78
N LYS A 2 2.50 11.95 -3.40
CA LYS A 2 2.26 11.28 -2.10
C LYS A 2 2.11 9.78 -2.32
N TYR A 3 2.30 9.01 -1.25
CA TYR A 3 2.09 7.57 -1.27
C TYR A 3 0.95 7.20 -0.35
N TYR A 4 0.14 6.25 -0.77
CA TYR A 4 -1.00 5.80 0.01
C TYR A 4 -1.05 4.27 0.12
N ASP A 5 -1.40 3.80 1.30
CA ASP A 5 -1.89 2.44 1.50
C ASP A 5 -3.40 2.46 1.32
N ILE A 6 -3.89 1.66 0.36
CA ILE A 6 -5.30 1.59 -0.01
C ILE A 6 -5.81 0.18 0.29
N THR A 7 -6.90 0.09 1.05
CA THR A 7 -7.53 -1.18 1.42
C THR A 7 -8.97 -1.22 0.95
N PHE A 8 -9.30 -2.23 0.15
CA PHE A 8 -10.67 -2.53 -0.28
C PHE A 8 -11.22 -3.66 0.59
N HIS A 9 -12.28 -3.39 1.36
CA HIS A 9 -12.98 -4.38 2.18
C HIS A 9 -14.19 -4.89 1.44
N GLU A 10 -14.37 -6.21 1.42
CA GLU A 10 -15.55 -6.84 0.84
C GLU A 10 -16.52 -7.38 1.89
N VAL A 11 -17.80 -7.53 1.50
CA VAL A 11 -18.86 -8.14 2.32
C VAL A 11 -18.48 -9.55 2.79
N SER A 12 -17.68 -10.29 2.02
CA SER A 12 -17.22 -11.64 2.35
C SER A 12 -16.24 -11.70 3.53
N GLY A 13 -15.78 -10.55 4.04
CA GLY A 13 -14.70 -10.46 5.02
C GLY A 13 -13.29 -10.49 4.38
N ARG A 14 -13.20 -10.66 3.06
CA ARG A 14 -11.95 -10.52 2.31
C ARG A 14 -11.55 -9.04 2.24
N ALA A 15 -10.25 -8.77 2.34
CA ALA A 15 -9.69 -7.46 2.08
C ALA A 15 -8.53 -7.53 1.09
N VAL A 16 -8.44 -6.57 0.18
CA VAL A 16 -7.33 -6.41 -0.76
C VAL A 16 -6.58 -5.13 -0.44
N ILE A 17 -5.29 -5.26 -0.15
CA ILE A 17 -4.43 -4.15 0.27
C ILE A 17 -3.41 -3.86 -0.83
N LYS A 18 -3.37 -2.60 -1.26
CA LYS A 18 -2.36 -2.05 -2.17
C LYS A 18 -1.51 -1.06 -1.37
N ARG A 19 -0.22 -1.39 -1.23
CA ARG A 19 0.71 -0.58 -0.43
C ARG A 19 1.49 0.39 -1.27
N ALA A 20 1.81 1.54 -0.68
CA ALA A 20 2.66 2.58 -1.24
C ALA A 20 2.31 2.94 -2.69
N VAL A 21 1.03 3.15 -2.96
CA VAL A 21 0.52 3.56 -4.27
C VAL A 21 0.87 5.04 -4.47
N PRO A 22 1.68 5.39 -5.49
CA PRO A 22 1.97 6.78 -5.79
C PRO A 22 0.73 7.44 -6.41
N SER A 23 0.37 8.62 -5.91
CA SER A 23 -0.76 9.38 -6.43
C SER A 23 -0.54 10.88 -6.30
N GLU A 24 -1.01 11.63 -7.29
CA GLU A 24 -1.14 13.09 -7.26
C GLU A 24 -2.56 13.54 -6.93
N GLN A 25 -3.50 12.59 -6.80
CA GLN A 25 -4.89 12.87 -6.52
C GLN A 25 -5.10 13.24 -5.04
N ALA A 26 -6.26 13.85 -4.77
CA ALA A 26 -6.73 14.06 -3.40
C ALA A 26 -6.89 12.70 -2.68
N PRO A 27 -6.73 12.63 -1.35
CA PRO A 27 -6.77 11.37 -0.60
C PRO A 27 -8.01 10.52 -0.88
N PHE A 28 -9.18 11.15 -1.05
CA PHE A 28 -10.43 10.43 -1.32
C PHE A 28 -10.52 9.81 -2.74
N ALA A 29 -9.67 10.24 -3.67
CA ALA A 29 -9.64 9.75 -5.04
C ALA A 29 -8.41 8.88 -5.35
N ALA A 30 -7.38 8.90 -4.49
CA ALA A 30 -6.14 8.14 -4.67
C ALA A 30 -6.33 6.62 -4.83
N TRP A 31 -7.46 6.06 -4.37
CA TRP A 31 -7.79 4.65 -4.60
C TRP A 31 -7.90 4.29 -6.09
N GLN A 32 -8.20 5.25 -6.95
CA GLN A 32 -8.31 5.02 -8.39
C GLN A 32 -6.95 4.66 -9.01
N ASP A 33 -5.87 5.26 -8.53
CA ASP A 33 -4.52 4.99 -9.00
C ASP A 33 -4.00 3.59 -8.59
N ALA A 34 -4.67 2.94 -7.63
CA ALA A 34 -4.39 1.54 -7.29
C ALA A 34 -4.99 0.55 -8.30
N CYS A 35 -5.92 0.99 -9.13
CA CYS A 35 -6.60 0.17 -10.12
C CYS A 35 -5.90 0.26 -11.48
N VAL A 36 -5.74 -0.88 -12.14
CA VAL A 36 -5.28 -0.96 -13.54
C VAL A 36 -6.39 -0.53 -14.50
N LYS A 37 -7.63 -0.85 -14.14
CA LYS A 37 -8.84 -0.48 -14.89
C LYS A 37 -10.01 -0.34 -13.94
N ILE A 38 -10.89 0.61 -14.22
CA ILE A 38 -12.11 0.88 -13.46
C ILE A 38 -13.29 0.80 -14.42
N THR A 39 -14.31 0.03 -14.06
CA THR A 39 -15.61 0.04 -14.72
C THR A 39 -16.72 0.38 -13.70
N PRO A 40 -17.97 0.59 -14.15
CA PRO A 40 -19.09 0.80 -13.24
C PRO A 40 -19.35 -0.40 -12.31
N GLU A 41 -19.02 -1.62 -12.76
CA GLU A 41 -19.28 -2.86 -12.04
C GLU A 41 -18.05 -3.43 -11.33
N GLN A 42 -16.86 -3.24 -11.91
CA GLN A 42 -15.65 -3.97 -11.51
C GLN A 42 -14.43 -3.05 -11.35
N LEU A 43 -13.58 -3.39 -10.39
CA LEU A 43 -12.24 -2.83 -10.23
C LEU A 43 -11.21 -3.91 -10.57
N PHE A 44 -10.25 -3.57 -11.42
CA PHE A 44 -9.17 -4.47 -11.81
C PHE A 44 -7.89 -4.00 -11.12
N LEU A 45 -7.26 -4.89 -10.35
CA LEU A 45 -6.05 -4.60 -9.60
C LEU A 45 -4.97 -5.62 -9.96
N MET A 46 -3.71 -5.17 -9.95
CA MET A 46 -2.56 -6.05 -10.01
C MET A 46 -1.95 -6.15 -8.61
N VAL A 47 -1.94 -7.34 -8.01
CA VAL A 47 -1.34 -7.59 -6.70
C VAL A 47 -0.33 -8.71 -6.86
N ASN A 48 0.95 -8.44 -6.56
CA ASN A 48 2.04 -9.42 -6.72
C ASN A 48 1.99 -10.13 -8.08
N GLU A 49 1.91 -9.37 -9.16
CA GLU A 49 1.82 -9.85 -10.56
C GLU A 49 0.58 -10.73 -10.86
N THR A 50 -0.37 -10.80 -9.93
CA THR A 50 -1.64 -11.51 -10.10
C THR A 50 -2.77 -10.51 -10.34
N ASN A 51 -3.59 -10.76 -11.36
CA ASN A 51 -4.79 -9.98 -11.62
C ASN A 51 -5.89 -10.35 -10.62
N VAL A 52 -6.34 -9.36 -9.87
CA VAL A 52 -7.46 -9.46 -8.92
C VAL A 52 -8.60 -8.59 -9.43
N ILE A 53 -9.78 -9.18 -9.57
CA ILE A 53 -11.01 -8.47 -9.96
C ILE A 53 -11.91 -8.37 -8.74
N LEU A 54 -12.31 -7.14 -8.40
CA LEU A 54 -13.26 -6.86 -7.33
C LEU A 54 -14.58 -6.38 -7.95
N GLU A 55 -15.67 -6.98 -7.50
CA GLU A 55 -17.02 -6.55 -7.84
C GLU A 55 -17.40 -5.36 -6.94
N ARG A 56 -17.68 -4.20 -7.52
CA ARG A 56 -17.93 -2.95 -6.76
C ARG A 56 -19.12 -3.07 -5.82
N LYS A 57 -20.14 -3.83 -6.20
CA LYS A 57 -21.32 -4.12 -5.36
C LYS A 57 -20.98 -4.88 -4.07
N PHE A 58 -19.82 -5.55 -4.01
CA PHE A 58 -19.37 -6.28 -2.82
C PHE A 58 -18.35 -5.50 -2.00
N ILE A 59 -17.89 -4.34 -2.46
CA ILE A 59 -16.97 -3.49 -1.68
C ILE A 59 -17.79 -2.70 -0.67
N THR A 60 -17.53 -2.91 0.62
CA THR A 60 -18.25 -2.23 1.72
C THR A 60 -17.55 -0.95 2.15
N ARG A 61 -16.22 -0.90 2.07
CA ARG A 61 -15.41 0.22 2.51
C ARG A 61 -14.09 0.26 1.75
N THR A 62 -13.65 1.47 1.43
CA THR A 62 -12.30 1.73 0.91
C THR A 62 -11.59 2.67 1.87
N ASP A 63 -10.52 2.18 2.48
CA ASP A 63 -9.67 2.97 3.38
C ASP A 63 -8.45 3.47 2.60
N VAL A 64 -8.09 4.75 2.80
CA VAL A 64 -6.91 5.37 2.20
C VAL A 64 -6.09 6.02 3.32
N ALA A 65 -4.85 5.57 3.49
CA ALA A 65 -3.92 6.10 4.49
C ALA A 65 -2.68 6.64 3.79
N GLU A 66 -2.33 7.91 4.04
CA GLU A 66 -1.06 8.47 3.56
C GLU A 66 0.11 7.83 4.30
N VAL A 67 1.14 7.43 3.55
CA VAL A 67 2.33 6.79 4.07
C VAL A 67 3.58 7.53 3.59
N ALA A 68 4.65 7.42 4.38
CA ALA A 68 5.95 7.91 3.97
C ALA A 68 6.43 7.19 2.70
N ASP A 69 7.32 7.84 1.95
CA ASP A 69 7.90 7.25 0.74
C ASP A 69 8.53 5.89 1.10
N PRO A 70 8.16 4.80 0.39
CA PRO A 70 8.70 3.48 0.64
C PRO A 70 10.22 3.41 0.44
N ILE A 71 10.82 4.24 -0.40
CA ILE A 71 12.27 4.31 -0.61
C ILE A 71 12.94 4.90 0.63
N ASP A 72 12.45 6.05 1.11
CA ASP A 72 12.96 6.70 2.33
C ASP A 72 12.78 5.79 3.56
N THR A 73 11.64 5.09 3.65
CA THR A 73 11.37 4.15 4.74
C THR A 73 12.32 2.94 4.71
N ASN A 74 12.63 2.39 3.53
CA ASN A 74 13.57 1.27 3.40
C ASN A 74 15.01 1.71 3.68
N GLN A 75 15.39 2.93 3.29
CA GLN A 75 16.70 3.49 3.58
C GLN A 75 16.88 3.69 5.09
N LYS A 76 15.92 4.34 5.76
CA LYS A 76 15.92 4.51 7.22
C LYS A 76 16.03 3.19 7.98
N ARG A 77 15.27 2.15 7.58
CA ARG A 77 15.38 0.82 8.22
C ARG A 77 16.77 0.19 8.06
N LYS A 78 17.43 0.37 6.91
CA LYS A 78 18.81 -0.12 6.71
C LYS A 78 19.80 0.63 7.59
N ASP A 79 19.63 1.94 7.73
CA ASP A 79 20.49 2.77 8.57
C ASP A 79 20.31 2.43 10.06
N GLU A 80 19.07 2.23 10.52
CA GLU A 80 18.75 1.74 11.86
C GLU A 80 19.37 0.36 12.14
N PHE A 81 19.22 -0.57 11.20
CA PHE A 81 19.83 -1.91 11.34
C PHE A 81 21.35 -1.83 11.43
N THR A 82 21.99 -1.02 10.59
CA THR A 82 23.44 -0.79 10.61
C THR A 82 23.89 -0.17 11.93
N THR A 83 23.12 0.77 12.47
CA THR A 83 23.38 1.42 13.76
C THR A 83 23.30 0.41 14.91
N ILE A 84 22.28 -0.45 14.92
CA ILE A 84 22.13 -1.52 15.92
C ILE A 84 23.31 -2.50 15.84
N VAL A 85 23.67 -2.95 14.63
CA VAL A 85 24.83 -3.85 14.42
C VAL A 85 26.12 -3.22 14.93
N ASN A 86 26.36 -1.94 14.63
CA ASN A 86 27.54 -1.22 15.12
C ASN A 86 27.52 -1.05 16.64
N THR A 87 26.36 -0.79 17.24
CA THR A 87 26.21 -0.67 18.70
C THR A 87 26.45 -2.01 19.39
N LEU A 88 25.94 -3.11 18.85
CA LEU A 88 26.18 -4.47 19.33
C LEU A 88 27.66 -4.86 19.19
N SER A 89 28.30 -4.49 18.08
CA SER A 89 29.72 -4.75 17.83
C SER A 89 30.62 -3.98 18.79
N ASN A 90 30.24 -2.76 19.16
CA ASN A 90 30.93 -1.94 20.17
C ASN A 90 30.66 -2.38 21.62
N MET A 91 29.65 -3.21 21.86
CA MET A 91 29.35 -3.78 23.19
C MET A 91 30.07 -5.11 23.46
N GLY A 92 30.89 -5.61 22.52
CA GLY A 92 31.82 -6.72 22.75
C GLY A 92 31.14 -8.06 23.01
N PHE A 93 30.81 -8.78 21.93
CA PHE A 93 30.73 -10.24 21.91
C PHE A 93 31.94 -10.79 21.18
#